data_AF-A0A924MC63-F1
#
_entry.id   AF-A0A924MC63-F1
#
_cell.length_a   1.000
_cell.length_b   1.000
_cell.length_c   1.000
_cell.angle_alpha   90.00
_cell.angle_beta   90.00
_cell.angle_gamma   90.00
#
_symmetry.space_group_name_H-M   'P 1'
#
loop_
_entity.id
_entity.type
_entity.pdbx_description
1 polymer ?
#
loop_
_entity_poly.entity_id
_entity_poly.type
_entity_poly.pdbx_seq_one_letter_code
_entity_poly.pdbx_strand_id
1 'polypeptide(L)'
;MGFFYTATDKEIYAIRRKIFTKKGILLLYNNAFEKSLFSTPCFGKYSNQLHTYDLCKLTEDSMLQMITVHILGSDKWIQIKLNIFQLDNTIKCLQQLNNVDGIKFHLTALTISEMRLHSDDFKGIPLLNYDFMFRNHKLKSYCTKWGLERSIKKLEHRIVTDLTNFDKYVARWHKIFSPLQTTIEGEIIGHSNMSFDKRPEMTGLIKRFNDAKHKDKKHATSILK
;
A
#
# COMPACT_ATOMS: atom_id res chain seq x y z
N MET A 1 11.50 -36.91 19.05
CA MET A 1 10.58 -35.81 19.43
C MET A 1 11.42 -34.57 19.73
N GLY A 2 11.21 -33.38 19.20
CA GLY A 2 10.22 -32.90 18.24
C GLY A 2 10.86 -31.98 17.20
N PHE A 3 10.49 -32.18 15.93
CA PHE A 3 11.05 -31.49 14.76
C PHE A 3 10.24 -30.25 14.33
N PHE A 4 9.33 -29.78 15.19
CA PHE A 4 8.46 -28.65 14.88
C PHE A 4 8.93 -27.40 15.62
N TYR A 5 9.21 -26.35 14.85
CA TYR A 5 9.54 -25.03 15.35
C TYR A 5 8.47 -24.04 14.95
N THR A 6 7.95 -23.32 15.95
CA THR A 6 7.00 -22.23 15.80
C THR A 6 7.57 -21.01 16.50
N ALA A 7 7.76 -19.93 15.74
CA ALA A 7 8.16 -18.66 16.34
C ALA A 7 6.93 -17.97 16.95
N THR A 8 7.14 -17.23 18.02
CA THR A 8 6.10 -16.41 18.66
C THR A 8 5.69 -15.24 17.76
N ASP A 9 4.47 -14.72 17.94
CA ASP A 9 4.00 -13.54 17.18
C ASP A 9 4.91 -12.32 17.39
N LYS A 10 5.47 -12.17 18.60
CA LYS A 10 6.45 -11.13 18.92
C LYS A 10 7.73 -11.25 18.09
N GLU A 11 8.23 -12.47 17.89
CA GLU A 11 9.38 -12.74 17.02
C GLU A 11 9.04 -12.47 15.55
N ILE A 12 7.90 -12.97 15.06
CA ILE A 12 7.42 -12.73 13.68
C ILE A 12 7.28 -11.24 13.40
N TYR A 13 6.73 -10.49 14.34
CA TYR A 13 6.63 -9.04 14.30
C TYR A 13 7.99 -8.35 14.26
N ALA A 14 8.91 -8.73 15.15
CA ALA A 14 10.25 -8.16 15.19
C ALA A 14 11.04 -8.43 13.90
N ILE A 15 10.91 -9.63 13.34
CA ILE A 15 11.53 -10.02 12.06
C ILE A 15 11.02 -9.13 10.93
N ARG A 16 9.70 -9.01 10.76
CA ARG A 16 9.09 -8.19 9.70
C ARG A 16 9.50 -6.73 9.81
N ARG A 17 9.43 -6.16 11.03
CA ARG A 17 9.91 -4.81 11.31
C ARG A 17 11.36 -4.66 10.90
N LYS A 18 12.24 -5.56 11.34
CA LYS A 18 13.67 -5.51 11.02
C LYS A 18 13.95 -5.55 9.52
N ILE A 19 13.27 -6.42 8.78
CA ILE A 19 13.40 -6.50 7.31
C ILE A 19 13.04 -5.16 6.69
N PHE A 20 11.85 -4.62 7.03
CA PHE A 20 11.36 -3.40 6.41
C PHE A 20 12.18 -2.16 6.80
N THR A 21 12.53 -2.01 8.07
CA THR A 21 13.35 -0.87 8.52
C THR A 21 14.74 -0.88 7.91
N LYS A 22 15.39 -2.06 7.76
CA LYS A 22 16.75 -2.14 7.22
C LYS A 22 16.81 -2.03 5.70
N LYS A 23 15.83 -2.60 4.99
CA LYS A 23 15.87 -2.69 3.52
C LYS A 23 14.76 -1.91 2.84
N GLY A 24 13.53 -2.03 3.35
CA GLY A 24 12.36 -1.37 2.77
C GLY A 24 12.49 0.15 2.77
N ILE A 25 12.76 0.76 3.92
CA ILE A 25 12.92 2.22 4.04
C ILE A 25 14.06 2.73 3.15
N LEU A 26 15.22 2.06 3.18
CA LEU A 26 16.37 2.44 2.35
C LEU A 26 16.03 2.41 0.85
N LEU A 27 15.32 1.38 0.39
CA LEU A 27 14.90 1.30 -1.01
C LEU A 27 13.88 2.38 -1.37
N LEU A 28 12.98 2.74 -0.46
CA LEU A 28 12.06 3.85 -0.71
C LEU A 28 12.82 5.18 -0.85
N TYR A 29 13.81 5.43 0.01
CA TYR A 29 14.70 6.59 -0.13
C TYR A 29 15.45 6.60 -1.46
N ASN A 30 15.94 5.44 -1.92
CA ASN A 30 16.58 5.33 -3.24
C ASN A 30 15.61 5.61 -4.40
N ASN A 31 14.29 5.45 -4.20
CA ASN A 31 13.25 5.80 -5.17
C ASN A 31 12.76 7.26 -5.04
N ALA A 32 13.52 8.10 -4.33
CA ALA A 32 13.20 9.51 -4.04
C ALA A 32 11.94 9.71 -3.19
N PHE A 33 11.53 8.71 -2.41
CA PHE A 33 10.60 8.95 -1.31
C PHE A 33 11.36 9.55 -0.14
N GLU A 34 10.70 10.43 0.59
CA GLU A 34 11.19 10.98 1.84
C GLU A 34 10.23 10.61 2.97
N LYS A 35 10.71 10.70 4.21
CA LYS A 35 9.81 10.61 5.37
C LYS A 35 8.75 11.69 5.24
N SER A 36 7.49 11.35 5.52
CA SER A 36 6.39 12.31 5.55
C SER A 36 6.74 13.53 6.42
N LEU A 37 6.58 14.73 5.84
CA LEU A 37 6.89 16.01 6.47
C LEU A 37 5.66 16.69 7.09
N PHE A 38 4.50 16.03 7.08
CA PHE A 38 3.32 16.52 7.78
C PHE A 38 3.60 16.69 9.29
N SER A 39 2.82 17.56 9.95
CA SER A 39 2.95 17.82 11.40
C SER A 39 2.60 16.61 12.27
N THR A 40 1.85 15.65 11.72
CA THR A 40 1.41 14.40 12.35
C THR A 40 1.96 13.16 11.64
N PRO A 41 3.30 13.02 11.43
CA PRO A 41 3.83 11.96 10.58
C PRO A 41 3.81 10.63 11.33
N CYS A 42 3.20 9.57 10.77
CA CYS A 42 3.31 8.24 11.36
C CYS A 42 4.62 7.59 10.90
N PHE A 43 5.69 7.75 11.67
CA PHE A 43 7.00 7.20 11.33
C PHE A 43 7.67 6.48 12.50
N GLY A 44 7.18 5.28 12.81
CA GLY A 44 7.71 4.43 13.87
C GLY A 44 6.63 3.68 14.62
N LYS A 45 6.87 3.48 15.92
CA LYS A 45 5.98 2.74 16.80
C LYS A 45 4.79 3.62 17.18
N TYR A 46 3.59 3.23 16.76
CA TYR A 46 2.35 3.93 17.13
C TYR A 46 1.70 3.30 18.37
N SER A 47 1.79 1.97 18.49
CA SER A 47 1.34 1.24 19.69
C SER A 47 2.25 0.05 19.96
N ASN A 48 2.00 -0.69 21.06
CA ASN A 48 2.79 -1.88 21.39
C ASN A 48 2.82 -2.93 20.26
N GLN A 49 1.83 -2.93 19.38
CA GLN A 49 1.69 -3.91 18.31
C GLN A 49 1.52 -3.29 16.92
N LEU A 50 1.81 -2.00 16.74
CA LEU A 50 1.69 -1.33 15.44
C LEU A 50 2.91 -0.45 15.17
N HIS A 51 3.58 -0.71 14.05
CA HIS A 51 4.45 0.26 13.41
C HIS A 51 3.80 0.77 12.13
N THR A 52 3.86 2.07 11.95
CA THR A 52 3.44 2.75 10.74
C THR A 52 4.61 3.58 10.21
N TYR A 53 4.82 3.52 8.90
CA TYR A 53 5.80 4.36 8.20
C TYR A 53 5.13 5.04 7.03
N ASP A 54 5.02 6.37 7.13
CA ASP A 54 4.50 7.23 6.08
C ASP A 54 5.66 7.88 5.34
N LEU A 55 5.69 7.68 4.04
CA LEU A 55 6.66 8.25 3.13
C LEU A 55 5.95 8.94 1.98
N CYS A 56 6.52 10.05 1.52
CA CYS A 56 5.95 10.88 0.47
C CYS A 56 6.98 11.11 -0.63
N LYS A 57 6.52 11.19 -1.87
CA LYS A 57 7.28 11.63 -3.03
C LYS A 57 6.43 12.62 -3.79
N LEU A 58 6.98 13.81 -4.06
CA LEU A 58 6.36 14.78 -4.96
C LEU A 58 6.99 14.61 -6.34
N THR A 59 6.15 14.54 -7.36
CA THR A 59 6.58 14.52 -8.76
C THR A 59 6.44 15.92 -9.38
N GLU A 60 7.06 16.13 -10.54
CA GLU A 60 7.08 17.43 -11.23
C GLU A 60 5.69 17.95 -11.59
N ASP A 61 4.72 17.05 -11.79
CA ASP A 61 3.32 17.38 -12.13
C ASP A 61 2.44 17.69 -10.91
N SER A 62 3.03 18.07 -9.77
CA SER A 62 2.32 18.25 -8.48
C SER A 62 1.55 17.00 -8.01
N MET A 63 1.93 15.79 -8.48
CA MET A 63 1.35 14.56 -7.92
C MET A 63 2.11 14.17 -6.65
N LEU A 64 1.36 14.06 -5.57
CA LEU A 64 1.82 13.55 -4.28
C LEU A 64 1.57 12.05 -4.22
N GLN A 65 2.66 11.28 -4.26
CA GLN A 65 2.62 9.84 -4.03
C GLN A 65 2.87 9.58 -2.54
N MET A 66 1.89 8.97 -1.87
CA MET A 66 2.00 8.58 -0.47
C MET A 66 2.10 7.07 -0.34
N ILE A 67 3.11 6.62 0.42
CA ILE A 67 3.27 5.24 0.82
C ILE A 67 3.05 5.14 2.32
N THR A 68 2.09 4.33 2.70
CA THR A 68 1.81 3.99 4.09
C THR A 68 2.13 2.52 4.31
N VAL A 69 3.04 2.24 5.23
CA VAL A 69 3.39 0.86 5.59
C VAL A 69 2.94 0.52 6.99
N HIS A 70 2.07 -0.47 7.12
CA HIS A 70 1.67 -1.01 8.41
C HIS A 70 2.29 -2.38 8.68
N ILE A 71 2.85 -2.52 9.87
CA ILE A 71 3.31 -3.79 10.42
C ILE A 71 2.60 -3.99 11.76
N LEU A 72 1.64 -4.92 11.77
CA LEU A 72 0.86 -5.27 12.96
C LEU A 72 1.42 -6.53 13.61
N GLY A 73 1.42 -6.54 14.95
CA GLY A 73 1.84 -7.67 15.77
C GLY A 73 0.94 -8.89 15.60
N SER A 74 -0.37 -8.67 15.53
CA SER A 74 -1.41 -9.71 15.34
C SER A 74 -1.50 -10.25 13.91
N ASP A 75 -0.84 -9.60 12.96
CA ASP A 75 -0.87 -10.00 11.55
C ASP A 75 0.46 -10.64 11.14
N LYS A 76 0.53 -11.34 10.00
CA LYS A 76 1.76 -11.88 9.39
C LYS A 76 2.20 -11.09 8.15
N TRP A 77 1.47 -10.05 7.77
CA TRP A 77 1.76 -9.22 6.61
C TRP A 77 2.65 -8.02 6.95
N ILE A 78 3.38 -7.54 5.95
CA ILE A 78 3.82 -6.15 5.84
C ILE A 78 2.88 -5.52 4.81
N GLN A 79 2.03 -4.60 5.24
CA GLN A 79 1.03 -4.00 4.38
C GLN A 79 1.61 -2.72 3.79
N ILE A 80 1.93 -2.73 2.51
CA ILE A 80 2.43 -1.55 1.78
C ILE A 80 1.27 -1.02 0.95
N LYS A 81 0.86 0.22 1.22
CA LYS A 81 -0.26 0.89 0.59
C LYS A 81 0.25 2.10 -0.17
N LEU A 82 -0.21 2.27 -1.40
CA LEU A 82 0.07 3.41 -2.26
C LEU A 82 -1.22 4.19 -2.47
N ASN A 83 -1.14 5.50 -2.29
CA ASN A 83 -2.18 6.42 -2.71
C ASN A 83 -1.55 7.61 -3.44
N ILE A 84 -2.25 8.15 -4.44
CA ILE A 84 -1.73 9.23 -5.28
C ILE A 84 -2.77 10.34 -5.36
N PHE A 85 -2.34 11.56 -5.07
CA PHE A 85 -3.16 12.76 -5.09
C PHE A 85 -2.60 13.77 -6.08
N GLN A 86 -3.49 14.53 -6.70
CA GLN A 86 -3.14 15.69 -7.50
C GLN A 86 -3.29 16.93 -6.63
N LEU A 87 -2.21 17.63 -6.33
CA LEU A 87 -2.30 18.87 -5.56
C LEU A 87 -2.72 20.03 -6.47
N ASP A 88 -3.61 20.90 -5.99
CA ASP A 88 -4.22 22.00 -6.76
C ASP A 88 -3.25 23.16 -7.05
N ASN A 89 -2.16 23.25 -6.29
CA ASN A 89 -1.19 24.33 -6.38
C ASN A 89 0.20 23.85 -6.78
N THR A 90 0.98 24.79 -7.32
CA THR A 90 2.40 24.69 -7.73
C THR A 90 3.32 24.48 -6.53
N ILE A 91 3.13 23.39 -5.78
CA ILE A 91 4.10 22.97 -4.78
C ILE A 91 5.34 22.54 -5.55
N LYS A 92 6.45 23.23 -5.32
CA LYS A 92 7.73 22.92 -5.96
C LYS A 92 8.54 21.92 -5.16
N CYS A 93 8.24 21.76 -3.87
CA CYS A 93 8.98 20.86 -3.00
C CYS A 93 8.19 20.38 -1.77
N LEU A 94 8.55 19.20 -1.25
CA LEU A 94 7.89 18.56 -0.11
C LEU A 94 7.97 19.38 1.19
N GLN A 95 8.98 20.25 1.34
CA GLN A 95 9.18 21.08 2.53
C GLN A 95 8.00 22.03 2.77
N GLN A 96 7.21 22.35 1.74
CA GLN A 96 6.01 23.17 1.87
C GLN A 96 4.85 22.43 2.59
N LEU A 97 4.95 21.11 2.77
CA LEU A 97 4.02 20.32 3.58
C LEU A 97 4.37 20.37 5.08
N ASN A 98 5.49 21.01 5.45
CA ASN A 98 5.88 21.15 6.84
C ASN A 98 4.86 22.03 7.59
N ASN A 99 4.41 21.56 8.75
CA ASN A 99 3.31 22.13 9.55
C ASN A 99 1.89 21.91 9.02
N VAL A 100 1.71 21.23 7.88
CA VAL A 100 0.38 20.83 7.41
C VAL A 100 -0.05 19.55 8.13
N ASP A 101 -1.30 19.49 8.59
CA ASP A 101 -1.83 18.27 9.20
C ASP A 101 -2.13 17.22 8.14
N GLY A 102 -1.44 16.09 8.23
CA GLY A 102 -1.55 14.99 7.27
C GLY A 102 -2.77 14.10 7.50
N ILE A 103 -3.49 14.26 8.61
CA ILE A 103 -4.62 13.38 8.99
C ILE A 103 -5.66 13.28 7.87
N LYS A 104 -5.93 14.38 7.17
CA LYS A 104 -6.93 14.39 6.09
C LYS A 104 -6.60 13.37 4.99
N PHE A 105 -5.33 13.21 4.61
CA PHE A 105 -4.89 12.23 3.60
C PHE A 105 -5.09 10.76 4.01
N HIS A 106 -5.30 10.51 5.31
CA HIS A 106 -5.61 9.19 5.84
C HIS A 106 -7.11 8.97 6.10
N LEU A 107 -7.97 9.97 5.88
CA LEU A 107 -9.41 9.85 6.07
C LEU A 107 -10.05 8.98 4.98
N THR A 108 -11.14 8.31 5.35
CA THR A 108 -11.83 7.32 4.50
C THR A 108 -12.16 7.83 3.12
N ALA A 109 -12.54 9.10 2.95
CA ALA A 109 -12.88 9.67 1.64
C ALA A 109 -11.68 9.69 0.66
N LEU A 110 -10.47 9.90 1.18
CA LEU A 110 -9.24 9.94 0.41
C LEU A 110 -8.59 8.57 0.28
N THR A 111 -8.84 7.64 1.22
CA THR A 111 -8.33 6.27 1.14
C THR A 111 -9.12 5.36 0.22
N ILE A 112 -10.22 5.84 -0.38
CA ILE A 112 -10.98 5.12 -1.42
C ILE A 112 -10.08 4.73 -2.61
N SER A 113 -9.12 5.57 -2.97
CA SER A 113 -8.15 5.31 -4.04
C SER A 113 -6.86 4.65 -3.54
N GLU A 114 -6.81 4.20 -2.29
CA GLU A 114 -5.66 3.48 -1.76
C GLU A 114 -5.55 2.10 -2.43
N MET A 115 -4.33 1.71 -2.79
CA MET A 115 -4.02 0.41 -3.34
C MET A 115 -2.99 -0.29 -2.46
N ARG A 116 -3.37 -1.41 -1.84
CA ARG A 116 -2.43 -2.32 -1.20
C ARG A 116 -1.73 -3.19 -2.25
N LEU A 117 -0.40 -3.14 -2.26
CA LEU A 117 0.43 -3.93 -3.17
C LEU A 117 0.18 -5.43 -2.95
N HIS A 118 -0.01 -6.16 -4.06
CA HIS A 118 -0.34 -7.60 -4.15
C HIS A 118 -1.67 -8.02 -3.49
N SER A 119 -2.55 -7.07 -3.17
CA SER A 119 -3.87 -7.33 -2.59
C SER A 119 -4.98 -6.67 -3.40
N ASP A 120 -4.82 -5.41 -3.79
CA ASP A 120 -5.91 -4.68 -4.44
C ASP A 120 -5.70 -4.58 -5.96
N ASP A 121 -4.57 -5.09 -6.42
CA ASP A 121 -3.99 -4.79 -7.73
C ASP A 121 -3.96 -6.04 -8.65
N PHE A 122 -4.37 -7.20 -8.14
CA PHE A 122 -4.52 -8.43 -8.92
C PHE A 122 -5.91 -8.54 -9.56
N LYS A 123 -6.00 -9.30 -10.66
CA LYS A 123 -7.24 -9.56 -11.39
C LYS A 123 -7.79 -10.95 -11.04
N GLY A 124 -9.10 -11.05 -10.90
CA GLY A 124 -9.83 -12.31 -10.71
C GLY A 124 -9.99 -12.74 -9.25
N ILE A 125 -10.46 -13.97 -9.04
CA ILE A 125 -10.77 -14.52 -7.71
C ILE A 125 -9.47 -14.70 -6.91
N PRO A 126 -9.35 -14.14 -5.68
CA PRO A 126 -8.11 -14.18 -4.90
C PRO A 126 -7.56 -15.60 -4.68
N LEU A 127 -8.44 -16.56 -4.42
CA LEU A 127 -8.06 -17.96 -4.18
C LEU A 127 -7.51 -18.69 -5.41
N LEU A 128 -7.76 -18.17 -6.62
CA LEU A 128 -7.23 -18.72 -7.87
C LEU A 128 -6.06 -17.90 -8.42
N ASN A 129 -5.73 -16.78 -7.78
CA ASN A 129 -4.70 -15.86 -8.25
C ASN A 129 -3.33 -16.23 -7.65
N TYR A 130 -2.38 -16.58 -8.53
CA TYR A 130 -1.02 -16.93 -8.13
C TYR A 130 -0.30 -15.78 -7.41
N ASP A 131 -0.49 -14.54 -7.85
CA ASP A 131 0.15 -13.38 -7.22
C ASP A 131 -0.39 -13.17 -5.79
N PHE A 132 -1.70 -13.28 -5.59
CA PHE A 132 -2.32 -13.16 -4.27
C PHE A 132 -1.88 -14.26 -3.30
N MET A 133 -1.91 -15.53 -3.73
CA MET A 133 -1.52 -16.66 -2.87
C MET A 133 -0.01 -16.70 -2.65
N PHE A 134 0.74 -16.47 -3.72
CA PHE A 134 2.17 -16.76 -3.76
C PHE A 134 3.06 -15.56 -3.71
N ARG A 135 2.73 -14.39 -4.26
CA ARG A 135 3.62 -13.21 -4.38
C ARG A 135 3.35 -12.08 -3.39
N ASN A 136 2.69 -12.38 -2.27
CA ASN A 136 2.46 -11.40 -1.21
C ASN A 136 3.66 -11.08 -0.28
N HIS A 137 3.54 -9.95 0.42
CA HIS A 137 4.39 -9.49 1.54
C HIS A 137 4.03 -10.16 2.88
N LYS A 138 3.85 -11.48 2.91
CA LYS A 138 3.49 -12.24 4.11
C LYS A 138 4.64 -13.15 4.54
N LEU A 139 4.92 -13.21 5.85
CA LEU A 139 5.74 -14.28 6.39
C LEU A 139 4.90 -15.57 6.41
N LYS A 140 5.21 -16.50 5.50
CA LYS A 140 4.44 -17.73 5.30
C LYS A 140 4.73 -18.76 6.37
N SER A 141 3.82 -19.72 6.53
CA SER A 141 3.95 -20.84 7.46
C SER A 141 5.24 -21.62 7.24
N TYR A 142 5.80 -22.13 8.35
CA TYR A 142 7.01 -22.93 8.41
C TYR A 142 6.84 -23.97 9.53
N CYS A 143 7.55 -25.09 9.38
CA CYS A 143 7.54 -26.17 10.37
C CYS A 143 8.89 -26.33 11.07
N THR A 144 9.97 -25.74 10.54
CA THR A 144 11.34 -25.86 11.08
C THR A 144 12.01 -24.49 11.13
N LYS A 145 13.09 -24.35 11.93
CA LYS A 145 13.90 -23.11 11.99
C LYS A 145 14.45 -22.74 10.61
N TRP A 146 14.98 -23.72 9.89
CA TRP A 146 15.44 -23.53 8.51
C TRP A 146 14.31 -23.10 7.57
N GLY A 147 13.10 -23.65 7.76
CA GLY A 147 11.91 -23.23 7.04
C GLY A 147 11.54 -21.77 7.30
N LEU A 148 11.64 -21.31 8.57
CA LEU A 148 11.46 -19.91 8.92
C LEU A 148 12.49 -19.04 8.20
N GLU A 149 13.78 -19.36 8.29
CA GLU A 149 14.85 -18.59 7.64
C GLU A 149 14.66 -18.48 6.12
N ARG A 150 14.21 -19.56 5.48
CA ARG A 150 13.87 -19.56 4.06
C ARG A 150 12.66 -18.65 3.77
N SER A 151 11.65 -18.65 4.64
CA SER A 151 10.49 -17.75 4.54
C SER A 151 10.91 -16.28 4.70
N ILE A 152 11.81 -15.99 5.64
CA ILE A 152 12.41 -14.66 5.85
C ILE A 152 13.13 -14.17 4.59
N LYS A 153 14.04 -14.99 4.03
CA LYS A 153 14.78 -14.64 2.81
C LYS A 153 13.85 -14.39 1.62
N LYS A 154 12.78 -15.19 1.49
CA LYS A 154 11.76 -15.00 0.44
C LYS A 154 11.00 -13.68 0.60
N LEU A 155 10.56 -13.37 1.82
CA LEU A 155 9.87 -12.11 2.12
C LEU A 155 10.78 -10.91 1.83
N GLU A 156 12.03 -10.99 2.29
CA GLU A 156 13.04 -9.97 2.07
C GLU A 156 13.31 -9.73 0.57
N HIS A 157 13.54 -10.80 -0.18
CA HIS A 157 13.76 -10.71 -1.63
C HIS A 157 12.58 -10.06 -2.34
N ARG A 158 11.34 -10.32 -1.94
CA ARG A 158 10.15 -9.71 -2.54
C ARG A 158 10.08 -8.22 -2.28
N ILE A 159 10.23 -7.82 -1.01
CA ILE A 159 10.24 -6.40 -0.64
C ILE A 159 11.31 -5.67 -1.45
N VAL A 160 12.50 -6.28 -1.59
CA VAL A 160 13.57 -5.71 -2.41
C VAL A 160 13.15 -5.57 -3.87
N THR A 161 12.68 -6.65 -4.49
CA THR A 161 12.28 -6.66 -5.91
C THR A 161 11.16 -5.66 -6.19
N ASP A 162 10.13 -5.64 -5.35
CA ASP A 162 8.92 -4.84 -5.53
C ASP A 162 9.21 -3.36 -5.33
N LEU A 163 9.96 -3.00 -4.28
CA LEU A 163 10.35 -1.60 -4.04
C LEU A 163 11.43 -1.12 -5.01
N THR A 164 12.28 -1.99 -5.55
CA THR A 164 13.23 -1.60 -6.62
C THR A 164 12.49 -1.27 -7.92
N ASN A 165 11.33 -1.89 -8.16
CA ASN A 165 10.52 -1.68 -9.35
C ASN A 165 9.24 -0.89 -9.04
N PHE A 166 9.31 0.08 -8.14
CA PHE A 166 8.12 0.71 -7.57
C PHE A 166 7.22 1.37 -8.62
N ASP A 167 7.80 1.94 -9.68
CA ASP A 167 7.06 2.60 -10.77
C ASP A 167 6.04 1.67 -11.45
N LYS A 168 6.26 0.35 -11.43
CA LYS A 168 5.26 -0.61 -11.95
C LYS A 168 3.96 -0.56 -11.15
N TYR A 169 4.04 -0.33 -9.84
CA TYR A 169 2.87 -0.19 -8.98
C TYR A 169 2.19 1.17 -9.15
N VAL A 170 2.96 2.23 -9.36
CA VAL A 170 2.40 3.55 -9.74
C VAL A 170 1.63 3.44 -11.06
N ALA A 171 2.22 2.85 -12.09
CA ALA A 171 1.54 2.63 -13.37
C ALA A 171 0.31 1.71 -13.23
N ARG A 172 0.35 0.72 -12.33
CA ARG A 172 -0.80 -0.15 -12.04
C ARG A 172 -1.90 0.62 -11.30
N TRP A 173 -1.54 1.49 -10.38
CA TRP A 173 -2.47 2.37 -9.66
C TRP A 173 -3.26 3.23 -10.64
N HIS A 174 -2.60 3.92 -11.59
CA HIS A 174 -3.25 4.74 -12.62
C HIS A 174 -4.14 3.95 -13.60
N LYS A 175 -3.97 2.63 -13.70
CA LYS A 175 -4.90 1.78 -14.48
C LYS A 175 -6.21 1.51 -13.75
N ILE A 176 -6.21 1.62 -12.42
CA ILE A 176 -7.34 1.31 -11.56
C ILE A 176 -8.03 2.59 -11.10
N PHE A 177 -7.25 3.61 -10.76
CA PHE A 177 -7.70 4.83 -10.12
C PHE A 177 -7.26 6.08 -10.88
N SER A 178 -7.96 7.18 -10.61
CA SER A 178 -7.58 8.53 -11.00
C SER A 178 -7.14 9.32 -9.76
N PRO A 179 -6.09 10.16 -9.86
CA PRO A 179 -5.66 11.00 -8.73
C PRO A 179 -6.77 11.97 -8.35
N LEU A 180 -7.12 11.97 -7.06
CA LEU A 180 -8.06 12.93 -6.51
C LEU A 180 -7.38 14.30 -6.43
N GLN A 181 -8.09 15.34 -6.85
CA GLN A 181 -7.62 16.72 -6.71
C GLN A 181 -7.83 17.19 -5.27
N THR A 182 -6.74 17.59 -4.62
CA THR A 182 -6.76 18.03 -3.23
C THR A 182 -6.00 19.33 -3.03
N THR A 183 -6.44 20.11 -2.04
CA THR A 183 -5.62 21.21 -1.51
C THR A 183 -4.40 20.65 -0.76
N ILE A 184 -3.50 21.55 -0.37
CA ILE A 184 -2.29 21.21 0.40
C ILE A 184 -2.68 20.58 1.75
N GLU A 185 -3.77 21.07 2.35
CA GLU A 185 -4.33 20.62 3.62
C GLU A 185 -5.09 19.29 3.50
N GLY A 186 -5.19 18.71 2.30
CA GLY A 186 -5.89 17.45 2.06
C GLY A 186 -7.40 17.61 1.94
N GLU A 187 -7.91 18.77 1.52
CA GLU A 187 -9.33 18.93 1.20
C GLU A 187 -9.60 18.57 -0.26
N ILE A 188 -10.57 17.68 -0.51
CA ILE A 188 -10.93 17.32 -1.88
C ILE A 188 -11.71 18.48 -2.52
N ILE A 189 -11.23 18.92 -3.67
CA ILE A 189 -11.83 20.02 -4.41
C ILE A 189 -13.15 19.53 -5.05
N GLY A 190 -14.21 20.30 -4.84
CA GLY A 190 -15.56 19.95 -5.31
C GLY A 190 -16.31 18.91 -4.46
N HIS A 191 -15.73 18.43 -3.36
CA HIS A 191 -16.35 17.40 -2.51
C HIS A 191 -17.55 17.92 -1.69
N SER A 192 -17.54 19.17 -1.24
CA SER A 192 -18.65 19.76 -0.47
C SER A 192 -19.95 19.85 -1.28
N ASN A 193 -19.85 19.93 -2.60
CA ASN A 193 -20.99 20.07 -3.52
C ASN A 193 -21.44 18.75 -4.16
N MET A 194 -20.81 17.61 -3.82
CA MET A 194 -21.12 16.29 -4.39
C MET A 194 -21.88 15.38 -3.44
N SER A 195 -22.94 14.75 -3.97
CA SER A 195 -23.62 13.64 -3.31
C SER A 195 -22.68 12.46 -3.08
N PHE A 196 -22.91 11.70 -2.01
CA PHE A 196 -22.08 10.54 -1.63
C PHE A 196 -21.93 9.53 -2.77
N ASP A 197 -22.98 9.33 -3.57
CA ASP A 197 -23.03 8.35 -4.65
C ASP A 197 -22.10 8.67 -5.82
N LYS A 198 -21.75 9.96 -6.01
CA LYS A 198 -20.85 10.43 -7.07
C LYS A 198 -19.37 10.39 -6.67
N ARG A 199 -19.05 10.21 -5.39
CA ARG A 199 -17.66 10.23 -4.91
C ARG A 199 -16.82 9.06 -5.42
N PRO A 200 -17.33 7.82 -5.50
CA PRO A 200 -16.60 6.72 -6.11
C PRO A 200 -16.30 6.91 -7.60
N GLU A 201 -17.08 7.74 -8.32
CA GLU A 201 -16.85 8.02 -9.74
C GLU A 201 -15.54 8.78 -9.96
N MET A 202 -15.24 9.76 -9.09
CA MET A 202 -14.02 10.57 -9.19
C MET A 202 -12.73 9.74 -9.02
N THR A 203 -12.81 8.67 -8.23
CA THR A 203 -11.65 7.80 -7.97
C THR A 203 -11.41 6.77 -9.07
N GLY A 204 -12.34 6.59 -10.02
CA GLY A 204 -12.31 5.49 -10.99
C GLY A 204 -12.79 4.14 -10.44
N LEU A 205 -13.25 4.07 -9.18
CA LEU A 205 -13.74 2.82 -8.59
C LEU A 205 -14.96 2.24 -9.29
N ILE A 206 -15.90 3.07 -9.75
CA ILE A 206 -17.08 2.57 -10.47
C ILE A 206 -16.66 1.83 -11.75
N LYS A 207 -15.66 2.37 -12.46
CA LYS A 207 -15.07 1.70 -13.63
C LYS A 207 -14.47 0.35 -13.24
N ARG A 208 -13.72 0.27 -12.12
CA ARG A 208 -13.19 -1.00 -11.60
C ARG A 208 -14.29 -2.03 -11.31
N PHE A 209 -15.35 -1.64 -10.61
CA PHE A 209 -16.46 -2.54 -10.29
C PHE A 209 -17.16 -3.05 -11.56
N ASN A 210 -17.40 -2.16 -12.53
CA ASN A 210 -18.00 -2.54 -13.82
C ASN A 210 -17.10 -3.49 -14.63
N ASP A 211 -15.79 -3.22 -14.67
CA ASP A 211 -14.81 -4.07 -15.33
C ASP A 211 -14.72 -5.47 -14.69
N ALA A 212 -14.78 -5.55 -13.37
CA ALA A 212 -14.80 -6.81 -12.63
C ALA A 212 -16.08 -7.60 -12.95
N LYS A 213 -17.25 -6.97 -12.84
CA LYS A 213 -18.55 -7.58 -13.15
C LYS A 213 -18.61 -8.13 -14.58
N HIS A 214 -18.09 -7.38 -15.56
CA HIS A 214 -18.07 -7.84 -16.95
C HIS A 214 -17.15 -9.06 -17.13
N LYS A 215 -16.00 -9.10 -16.44
CA LYS A 215 -15.04 -10.21 -16.54
C LYS A 215 -15.52 -11.46 -15.83
N ASP A 216 -16.12 -11.33 -14.65
CA ASP A 216 -16.70 -12.47 -13.92
C ASP A 216 -17.80 -13.13 -14.74
N LYS A 217 -18.65 -12.33 -15.40
CA LYS A 217 -19.65 -12.83 -16.35
C LYS A 217 -19.00 -13.62 -17.49
N LYS A 218 -17.93 -13.09 -18.12
CA LYS A 218 -17.20 -13.80 -19.18
C LYS A 218 -16.57 -15.11 -18.68
N HIS A 219 -15.98 -15.12 -17.50
CA HIS A 219 -15.32 -16.30 -16.93
C HIS A 219 -16.33 -17.39 -16.54
N ALA A 220 -17.43 -17.02 -15.89
CA ALA A 220 -18.52 -17.95 -15.60
C ALA A 220 -19.08 -18.60 -16.89
N THR A 221 -19.23 -17.81 -17.95
CA THR A 221 -19.69 -18.33 -19.26
C THR A 221 -18.68 -19.28 -19.90
N SER A 222 -17.38 -19.14 -19.62
CA SER A 222 -16.34 -20.04 -20.14
C SER A 222 -16.20 -21.36 -19.38
N ILE A 223 -16.61 -21.40 -18.10
CA ILE A 223 -16.60 -22.62 -17.27
C ILE A 223 -17.83 -23.48 -17.56
N LEU A 224 -18.94 -22.87 -17.97
CA LEU A 224 -20.20 -23.54 -18.30
C LEU A 224 -20.26 -24.10 -19.74
N LYS A 225 -19.18 -24.00 -20.51
CA LYS A 225 -19.02 -24.59 -21.86
C LYS A 225 -18.02 -25.72 -21.80
#